data_AF-M8BU78-F1
#
_entry.id   AF-M8BU78-F1
#
_cell.length_a   1.000
_cell.length_b   1.000
_cell.length_c   1.000
_cell.angle_alpha   90.00
_cell.angle_beta   90.00
_cell.angle_gamma   90.00
#
_symmetry.space_group_name_H-M   'P 1'
#
loop_
_entity.id
_entity.type
_entity.pdbx_description
1 polymer ?
#
loop_
_entity_poly.entity_id
_entity_poly.type
_entity_poly.pdbx_seq_one_letter_code
_entity_poly.pdbx_strand_id
1 'polypeptide(L)'
;MGSSSDAHSRNKCAACYRQFNRMEHLVEHMRASHHSPHEPRCGVCGKHCRSLDALRDHLGFGASLPPKPACATAFAAKGCPLCLAGFSSSGSLRVHSPTCHLSRPPVPSRAMPRVAVGGVVALGCKMVGGGSDGTLDVCGRVCVIAENETIVFENFVRPLLPVTHYRYETTGIRPEYLRDAPTVKTVQRQGEGNLLNGEQPWKIRSSRGAARLLVGHGLEHDLNALGMDYPAYLKRDTAEYPPLVKTSARLMSNSLRFLTQSCLGYEIQTGHQHPYEDCVAAMRLYKRMRAMRHGQPKNGGEGDGCAAVAFPARRQRELERMSPEELLSMSKPDYHCWCLDD
;
A
#
# COMPACT_ATOMS: atom_id res chain seq x y z
N MET A 1 -28.91 32.60 -43.05
CA MET A 1 -28.22 32.55 -41.73
C MET A 1 -28.18 31.10 -41.30
N GLY A 2 -27.14 30.36 -41.70
CA GLY A 2 -26.95 28.96 -41.33
C GLY A 2 -26.07 28.87 -40.09
N SER A 3 -26.65 28.42 -38.97
CA SER A 3 -25.93 28.10 -37.75
C SER A 3 -25.15 26.80 -37.96
N SER A 4 -23.84 26.91 -38.20
CA SER A 4 -22.94 25.77 -38.19
C SER A 4 -22.64 25.42 -36.74
N SER A 5 -23.23 24.32 -36.28
CA SER A 5 -22.98 23.72 -34.98
C SER A 5 -21.59 23.06 -34.99
N ASP A 6 -20.58 23.85 -34.65
CA ASP A 6 -19.21 23.36 -34.53
C ASP A 6 -19.09 22.53 -33.24
N ALA A 7 -19.37 21.23 -33.37
CA ALA A 7 -19.17 20.23 -32.33
C ALA A 7 -17.67 20.12 -32.02
N HIS A 8 -17.17 21.04 -31.19
CA HIS A 8 -15.82 20.98 -30.64
C HIS A 8 -15.64 19.62 -29.97
N SER A 9 -14.90 18.73 -30.63
CA SER A 9 -14.44 17.47 -30.06
C SER A 9 -13.69 17.78 -28.77
N ARG A 10 -14.36 17.60 -27.62
CA ARG A 10 -13.76 17.88 -26.32
C ARG A 10 -12.59 16.92 -26.11
N ASN A 11 -11.43 17.46 -25.74
CA ASN A 11 -10.22 16.67 -25.51
C ASN A 11 -10.43 15.82 -24.25
N LYS A 12 -10.66 14.51 -24.42
CA LYS A 12 -11.00 13.60 -23.33
C LYS A 12 -9.80 12.72 -22.99
N CYS A 13 -9.43 12.67 -21.71
CA CYS A 13 -8.40 11.76 -21.23
C CYS A 13 -8.83 10.29 -21.42
N ALA A 14 -7.98 9.46 -22.04
CA ALA A 14 -8.26 8.04 -22.29
C ALA A 14 -8.29 7.18 -21.01
N ALA A 15 -7.64 7.63 -19.93
CA ALA A 15 -7.58 6.88 -18.66
C ALA A 15 -8.71 7.27 -17.69
N CYS A 16 -8.80 8.54 -17.29
CA CYS A 16 -9.74 8.99 -16.26
C CYS A 16 -11.04 9.58 -16.82
N TYR A 17 -11.14 9.75 -18.14
CA TYR A 17 -12.31 10.30 -18.86
C TYR A 17 -12.67 11.75 -18.53
N ARG A 18 -11.77 12.50 -17.87
CA ARG A 18 -11.90 13.97 -17.71
C ARG A 18 -11.87 14.63 -19.09
N GLN A 19 -12.71 15.65 -19.27
CA GLN A 19 -12.82 16.45 -20.49
C GLN A 19 -12.14 17.79 -20.30
N PHE A 20 -11.43 18.25 -21.34
CA PHE A 20 -10.72 19.51 -21.36
C PHE A 20 -11.15 20.31 -22.59
N ASN A 21 -11.33 21.61 -22.40
CA ASN A 21 -11.71 22.52 -23.48
C ASN A 21 -10.56 22.74 -24.48
N ARG A 22 -9.31 22.54 -24.05
CA ARG A 22 -8.10 22.74 -24.85
C ARG A 22 -7.17 21.53 -24.73
N MET A 23 -6.47 21.22 -25.82
CA MET A 23 -5.51 20.11 -25.87
C MET A 23 -4.34 20.34 -24.91
N GLU A 24 -3.88 21.59 -24.78
CA GLU A 24 -2.81 21.99 -23.86
C GLU A 24 -3.07 21.53 -22.41
N HIS A 25 -4.30 21.71 -21.92
CA HIS A 25 -4.70 21.30 -20.58
C HIS A 25 -4.81 19.77 -20.44
N LEU A 26 -5.18 19.05 -21.50
CA LEU A 26 -5.16 17.59 -21.49
C LEU A 26 -3.73 17.08 -21.37
N VAL A 27 -2.78 17.66 -22.13
CA VAL A 27 -1.37 17.29 -22.06
C VAL A 27 -0.80 17.57 -20.66
N GLU A 28 -1.10 18.73 -20.08
CA GLU A 28 -0.69 19.08 -18.71
C GLU A 28 -1.27 18.09 -17.68
N HIS A 29 -2.56 17.76 -17.81
CA HIS A 29 -3.18 16.76 -16.96
C HIS A 29 -2.50 15.39 -17.07
N MET A 30 -2.18 14.93 -18.28
CA MET A 30 -1.50 13.65 -18.49
C MET A 30 -0.10 13.64 -17.87
N ARG A 31 0.64 14.75 -17.98
CA ARG A 31 1.95 14.90 -17.33
C ARG A 31 1.87 14.84 -15.80
N ALA A 32 0.85 15.46 -15.21
CA ALA A 32 0.73 15.55 -13.76
C ALA A 32 0.07 14.31 -13.12
N SER A 33 -0.71 13.54 -13.89
CA SER A 33 -1.52 12.45 -13.34
C SER A 33 -0.86 11.08 -13.44
N HIS A 34 0.20 10.92 -14.25
CA HIS A 34 0.98 9.69 -14.37
C HIS A 34 0.13 8.43 -14.60
N HIS A 35 -0.95 8.57 -15.36
CA HIS A 35 -1.87 7.47 -15.62
C HIS A 35 -1.12 6.25 -16.17
N SER A 36 -1.45 5.06 -15.69
CA SER A 36 -0.75 3.85 -16.08
C SER A 36 -1.63 2.61 -16.01
N PRO A 37 -1.22 1.50 -16.64
CA PRO A 37 -1.86 0.19 -16.45
C PRO A 37 -1.91 -0.29 -15.00
N HIS A 38 -0.98 0.19 -14.18
CA HIS A 38 -0.85 -0.21 -12.79
C HIS A 38 -1.83 0.50 -11.84
N GLU A 39 -2.58 1.50 -12.32
CA GLU A 39 -3.65 2.10 -11.53
C GLU A 39 -4.83 1.13 -11.34
N PRO A 40 -5.55 1.21 -10.20
CA PRO A 40 -6.87 0.62 -10.06
C PRO A 40 -7.81 1.02 -11.19
N ARG A 41 -8.52 0.06 -11.78
CA ARG A 41 -9.44 0.29 -12.91
C ARG A 41 -10.83 -0.24 -12.62
N CYS A 42 -11.84 0.50 -13.04
CA CYS A 42 -13.23 0.05 -12.99
C CYS A 42 -13.47 -1.04 -14.03
N GLY A 43 -13.83 -2.25 -13.58
CA GLY A 43 -14.15 -3.38 -14.47
C GLY A 43 -15.39 -3.19 -15.35
N VAL A 44 -16.21 -2.16 -15.10
CA VAL A 44 -17.43 -1.87 -15.89
C VAL A 44 -17.13 -0.88 -17.02
N CYS A 45 -16.51 0.25 -16.70
CA CYS A 45 -16.30 1.34 -17.67
C CYS A 45 -14.85 1.53 -18.11
N GLY A 46 -13.89 0.82 -17.52
CA GLY A 46 -12.46 0.94 -17.84
C GLY A 46 -11.75 2.16 -17.23
N LYS A 47 -12.48 3.04 -16.52
CA LYS A 47 -11.90 4.25 -15.91
C LYS A 47 -10.77 3.89 -14.93
N HIS A 48 -9.64 4.56 -15.09
CA HIS A 48 -8.55 4.53 -14.13
C HIS A 48 -8.85 5.42 -12.91
N CYS A 49 -8.52 4.90 -11.74
CA CYS A 49 -8.63 5.56 -10.46
C CYS A 49 -7.26 5.56 -9.80
N ARG A 50 -6.83 6.70 -9.24
CA ARG A 50 -5.52 6.83 -8.59
C ARG A 50 -5.38 5.92 -7.36
N SER A 51 -6.48 5.69 -6.65
CA SER A 51 -6.54 4.86 -5.44
C SER A 51 -7.74 3.92 -5.45
N LEU A 52 -7.72 2.90 -4.60
CA LEU A 52 -8.86 2.02 -4.35
C LEU A 52 -10.04 2.79 -3.77
N ASP A 53 -9.81 3.82 -2.94
CA ASP A 53 -10.89 4.65 -2.42
C ASP A 53 -11.61 5.42 -3.53
N ALA A 54 -10.87 6.01 -4.47
CA ALA A 54 -11.47 6.63 -5.66
C ALA A 54 -12.27 5.62 -6.51
N LEU A 55 -11.84 4.36 -6.54
CA LEU A 55 -12.57 3.29 -7.21
C LEU A 55 -13.84 2.89 -6.43
N ARG A 56 -13.78 2.78 -5.10
CA ARG A 56 -14.95 2.52 -4.24
C ARG A 56 -16.00 3.61 -4.37
N ASP A 57 -15.58 4.87 -4.33
CA ASP A 57 -16.47 6.02 -4.55
C ASP A 57 -17.16 5.91 -5.91
N HIS A 58 -16.39 5.64 -6.98
CA HIS A 58 -16.93 5.49 -8.33
C HIS A 58 -17.97 4.36 -8.43
N LEU A 59 -17.79 3.28 -7.68
CA LEU A 59 -18.66 2.10 -7.65
C LEU A 59 -19.84 2.22 -6.66
N GLY A 60 -20.00 3.33 -5.93
CA GLY A 60 -21.20 3.58 -5.12
C GLY A 60 -21.22 3.04 -3.72
N PHE A 61 -20.06 2.65 -3.18
CA PHE A 61 -19.94 2.26 -1.78
C PHE A 61 -18.73 2.89 -1.08
N GLY A 62 -18.08 3.85 -1.74
CA GLY A 62 -17.19 4.81 -1.07
C GLY A 62 -17.99 5.93 -0.40
N ALA A 63 -17.32 6.69 0.46
CA ALA A 63 -17.94 7.73 1.29
C ALA A 63 -17.48 9.15 0.93
N SER A 64 -16.54 9.31 0.00
CA SER A 64 -15.87 10.60 -0.22
C SER A 64 -16.37 11.34 -1.46
N LEU A 65 -16.74 10.63 -2.53
CA LEU A 65 -17.15 11.23 -3.80
C LEU A 65 -18.43 10.59 -4.38
N PRO A 66 -19.23 11.34 -5.15
CA PRO A 66 -20.42 10.79 -5.80
C PRO A 66 -20.10 9.66 -6.78
N PRO A 67 -20.93 8.59 -6.82
CA PRO A 67 -20.68 7.47 -7.72
C PRO A 67 -21.07 7.73 -9.16
N LYS A 68 -20.63 6.83 -10.05
CA LYS A 68 -21.18 6.73 -11.40
C LYS A 68 -22.36 5.74 -11.38
N PRO A 69 -23.62 6.18 -11.55
CA PRO A 69 -24.78 5.32 -11.33
C PRO A 69 -24.76 4.01 -12.11
N ALA A 70 -24.42 4.06 -13.41
CA ALA A 70 -24.33 2.87 -14.25
C ALA A 70 -23.29 1.85 -13.75
N CYS A 71 -22.13 2.33 -13.27
CA CYS A 71 -21.08 1.47 -12.73
C CYS A 71 -21.47 0.90 -11.37
N ALA A 72 -22.09 1.72 -10.52
CA ALA A 72 -22.57 1.30 -9.21
C ALA A 72 -23.64 0.20 -9.31
N THR A 73 -24.63 0.39 -10.18
CA THR A 73 -25.68 -0.62 -10.42
C THR A 73 -25.10 -1.92 -10.99
N ALA A 74 -24.19 -1.82 -11.96
CA ALA A 74 -23.55 -3.01 -12.56
C ALA A 74 -22.69 -3.76 -11.54
N PHE A 75 -21.96 -3.03 -10.68
CA PHE A 75 -21.10 -3.62 -9.66
C PHE A 75 -21.90 -4.24 -8.51
N ALA A 76 -22.99 -3.61 -8.06
CA ALA A 76 -23.79 -4.11 -6.95
C ALA A 76 -24.29 -5.56 -7.15
N ALA A 77 -24.56 -5.97 -8.39
CA ALA A 77 -25.05 -7.31 -8.68
C ALA A 77 -23.96 -8.39 -8.76
N LYS A 78 -22.72 -8.02 -9.11
CA LYS A 78 -21.67 -8.97 -9.53
C LYS A 78 -20.25 -8.58 -9.08
N GLY A 79 -20.10 -7.60 -8.21
CA GLY A 79 -18.82 -7.09 -7.74
C GLY A 79 -18.50 -7.53 -6.31
N CYS A 80 -17.23 -7.80 -6.01
CA CYS A 80 -16.78 -8.04 -4.64
C CYS A 80 -16.27 -6.73 -4.02
N PRO A 81 -16.85 -6.24 -2.90
CA PRO A 81 -16.46 -4.96 -2.30
C PRO A 81 -15.05 -4.97 -1.68
N LEU A 82 -14.48 -6.14 -1.42
CA LEU A 82 -13.16 -6.29 -0.80
C LEU A 82 -12.03 -6.19 -1.83
N CYS A 83 -12.07 -7.00 -2.90
CA CYS A 83 -11.04 -7.00 -3.95
C CYS A 83 -11.36 -6.10 -5.14
N LEU A 84 -12.57 -5.52 -5.19
CA LEU A 84 -13.07 -4.66 -6.26
C LEU A 84 -13.17 -5.35 -7.64
N ALA A 85 -13.08 -6.69 -7.68
CA ALA A 85 -13.24 -7.47 -8.90
C ALA A 85 -14.71 -7.62 -9.30
N GLY A 86 -14.98 -7.53 -10.60
CA GLY A 86 -16.27 -7.88 -11.19
C GLY A 86 -16.31 -9.33 -11.67
N PHE A 87 -17.46 -9.98 -11.55
CA PHE A 87 -17.68 -11.38 -11.90
C PHE A 87 -18.70 -11.53 -13.05
N SER A 88 -18.62 -12.64 -13.80
CA SER A 88 -19.53 -12.92 -14.92
C SER A 88 -20.98 -13.13 -14.46
N SER A 89 -21.17 -13.75 -13.30
CA SER A 89 -22.47 -14.05 -12.70
C SER A 89 -22.47 -13.79 -11.19
N SER A 90 -23.66 -13.65 -10.61
CA SER A 90 -23.84 -13.58 -9.15
C SER A 90 -23.47 -14.91 -8.46
N GLY A 91 -23.58 -16.05 -9.16
CA GLY A 91 -23.10 -17.34 -8.67
C GLY A 91 -21.59 -17.36 -8.44
N SER A 92 -20.81 -16.87 -9.42
CA SER A 92 -19.36 -16.78 -9.30
C SER A 92 -18.93 -15.86 -8.15
N LEU A 93 -19.66 -14.76 -7.92
CA LEU A 93 -19.43 -13.87 -6.78
C LEU A 93 -19.70 -14.58 -5.44
N ARG A 94 -20.78 -15.37 -5.33
CA ARG A 94 -21.09 -16.12 -4.10
C ARG A 94 -20.02 -17.16 -3.77
N VAL A 95 -19.45 -17.83 -4.78
CA VAL A 95 -18.34 -18.77 -4.58
C VAL A 95 -17.06 -18.04 -4.18
N HIS A 96 -16.80 -16.87 -4.76
CA HIS A 96 -15.61 -16.07 -4.45
C HIS A 96 -15.65 -15.41 -3.06
N SER A 97 -16.79 -14.85 -2.65
CA SER A 97 -16.86 -13.96 -1.48
C SER A 97 -16.30 -14.58 -0.20
N PRO A 98 -16.56 -15.85 0.15
CA PRO A 98 -15.97 -16.48 1.34
C PRO A 98 -14.45 -16.59 1.27
N THR A 99 -13.88 -16.79 0.07
CA THR A 99 -12.42 -16.88 -0.12
C THR A 99 -11.73 -15.52 -0.08
N CYS A 100 -12.47 -14.44 -0.38
CA CYS A 100 -11.94 -13.08 -0.38
C CYS A 100 -11.93 -12.46 1.02
N HIS A 101 -12.95 -12.81 1.81
CA HIS A 101 -13.12 -12.38 3.19
C HIS A 101 -12.17 -13.17 4.09
N LEU A 102 -11.13 -12.49 4.58
CA LEU A 102 -10.18 -13.09 5.51
C LEU A 102 -10.68 -12.96 6.96
N SER A 103 -10.16 -13.81 7.84
CA SER A 103 -10.46 -13.76 9.27
C SER A 103 -9.30 -13.14 10.04
N ARG A 104 -9.60 -12.46 11.14
CA ARG A 104 -8.58 -11.94 12.06
C ARG A 104 -7.67 -13.08 12.52
N PRO A 105 -6.34 -12.93 12.44
CA PRO A 105 -5.42 -13.98 12.87
C PRO A 105 -5.44 -14.11 14.40
N PRO A 106 -5.45 -15.33 14.97
CA PRO A 106 -5.21 -15.49 16.39
C PRO A 106 -3.76 -15.17 16.71
N VAL A 107 -3.52 -14.45 17.81
CA VAL A 107 -2.15 -14.21 18.29
C VAL A 107 -1.55 -15.55 18.75
N PRO A 108 -0.40 -16.00 18.21
CA PRO A 108 0.23 -17.25 18.61
C PRO A 108 0.64 -17.22 20.08
N SER A 109 0.30 -18.27 20.83
CA SER A 109 0.63 -18.39 22.27
C SER A 109 2.02 -19.01 22.53
N ARG A 110 2.69 -19.54 21.49
CA ARG A 110 4.01 -20.18 21.60
C ARG A 110 4.91 -19.78 20.43
N ALA A 111 6.21 -19.74 20.71
CA ALA A 111 7.25 -19.63 19.69
C ALA A 111 7.08 -20.76 18.67
N MET A 112 6.87 -20.39 17.42
CA MET A 112 6.78 -21.32 16.30
C MET A 112 8.19 -21.87 16.00
N PRO A 113 8.30 -23.11 15.48
CA PRO A 113 9.59 -23.64 15.04
C PRO A 113 10.22 -22.69 14.01
N ARG A 114 11.56 -22.62 13.98
CA ARG A 114 12.29 -21.80 13.00
C ARG A 114 11.97 -22.28 11.59
N VAL A 115 11.13 -21.53 10.88
CA VAL A 115 10.82 -21.75 9.46
C VAL A 115 11.83 -20.98 8.62
N ALA A 116 12.15 -21.50 7.43
CA ALA A 116 12.88 -20.73 6.44
C ALA A 116 12.15 -19.40 6.17
N VAL A 117 12.80 -18.30 6.47
CA VAL A 117 12.24 -16.97 6.23
C VAL A 117 12.37 -16.71 4.74
N GLY A 118 11.22 -16.57 4.05
CA GLY A 118 11.18 -16.24 2.63
C GLY A 118 11.78 -14.86 2.33
N GLY A 119 11.71 -14.44 1.06
CA GLY A 119 12.24 -13.15 0.61
C GLY A 119 11.51 -11.92 1.17
N VAL A 120 10.34 -12.10 1.81
CA VAL A 120 9.49 -11.01 2.32
C VAL A 120 9.21 -11.20 3.81
N VAL A 121 9.34 -10.11 4.57
CA VAL A 121 8.99 -10.04 6.00
C VAL A 121 8.13 -8.82 6.27
N ALA A 122 7.31 -8.86 7.32
CA ALA A 122 6.59 -7.69 7.80
C ALA A 122 7.03 -7.31 9.21
N LEU A 123 7.14 -6.01 9.46
CA LEU A 123 7.52 -5.40 10.75
C LEU A 123 6.35 -4.57 11.28
N GLY A 124 6.20 -4.56 12.60
CA GLY A 124 5.33 -3.63 13.29
C GLY A 124 5.74 -3.49 14.74
N CYS A 125 5.56 -2.28 15.28
CA CYS A 125 5.87 -1.97 16.67
C CYS A 125 4.62 -1.53 17.44
N LYS A 126 4.71 -1.62 18.77
CA LYS A 126 3.82 -0.94 19.70
C LYS A 126 4.61 0.09 20.47
N MET A 127 4.13 1.33 20.40
CA MET A 127 4.77 2.47 21.02
C MET A 127 4.18 2.75 22.39
N VAL A 128 5.05 3.14 23.31
CA VAL A 128 4.72 3.77 24.59
C VAL A 128 5.18 5.22 24.56
N GLY A 129 4.64 6.04 25.46
CA GLY A 129 5.01 7.44 25.63
C GLY A 129 6.27 7.59 26.47
N GLY A 130 7.27 8.27 25.91
CA GLY A 130 8.48 8.73 26.59
C GLY A 130 8.58 10.26 26.64
N GLY A 131 9.67 10.76 27.20
CA GLY A 131 9.87 12.19 27.43
C GLY A 131 9.13 12.69 28.68
N SER A 132 9.33 13.95 29.06
CA SER A 132 8.77 14.52 30.29
C SER A 132 7.23 14.59 30.29
N ASP A 133 6.62 14.66 29.11
CA ASP A 133 5.18 14.82 28.90
C ASP A 133 4.49 13.58 28.30
N GLY A 134 5.25 12.52 27.98
CA GLY A 134 4.73 11.28 27.40
C GLY A 134 4.32 11.36 25.93
N THR A 135 4.63 12.47 25.24
CA THR A 135 4.23 12.69 23.85
C THR A 135 5.14 11.99 22.84
N LEU A 136 6.38 11.68 23.23
CA LEU A 136 7.32 11.01 22.35
C LEU A 136 6.99 9.53 22.20
N ASP A 137 6.86 9.07 20.97
CA ASP A 137 6.71 7.64 20.69
C ASP A 137 8.05 6.92 20.84
N VAL A 138 8.12 5.94 21.74
CA VAL A 138 9.25 5.02 21.86
C VAL A 138 8.77 3.58 21.77
N CYS A 139 9.55 2.72 21.11
CA CYS A 139 9.16 1.32 20.91
C CYS A 139 9.14 0.55 22.24
N GLY A 140 7.98 -0.01 22.61
CA GLY A 140 7.83 -0.90 23.77
C GLY A 140 7.75 -2.38 23.40
N ARG A 141 7.32 -2.71 22.18
CA ARG A 141 7.29 -4.10 21.67
C ARG A 141 7.43 -4.11 20.16
N VAL A 142 8.18 -5.05 19.62
CA VAL A 142 8.38 -5.22 18.17
C VAL A 142 8.05 -6.64 17.75
N CYS A 143 7.46 -6.80 16.57
CA CYS A 143 7.22 -8.09 15.93
C CYS A 143 7.70 -8.05 14.48
N VAL A 144 8.29 -9.16 14.03
CA VAL A 144 8.63 -9.44 12.65
C VAL A 144 8.06 -10.80 12.29
N ILE A 145 7.30 -10.86 11.20
CA ILE A 145 6.74 -12.10 10.67
C ILE A 145 7.29 -12.40 9.27
N ALA A 146 7.30 -13.68 8.91
CA ALA A 146 7.51 -14.11 7.54
C ALA A 146 6.21 -14.00 6.73
N GLU A 147 6.32 -14.14 5.41
CA GLU A 147 5.20 -14.06 4.46
C GLU A 147 4.07 -15.08 4.68
N ASN A 148 4.37 -16.19 5.36
CA ASN A 148 3.41 -17.22 5.78
C ASN A 148 2.79 -16.95 7.16
N GLU A 149 2.92 -15.73 7.68
CA GLU A 149 2.33 -15.28 8.95
C GLU A 149 2.95 -15.91 10.21
N THR A 150 4.12 -16.55 10.09
CA THR A 150 4.87 -17.07 11.25
C THR A 150 5.74 -15.98 11.86
N ILE A 151 5.75 -15.88 13.20
CA ILE A 151 6.64 -14.97 13.93
C ILE A 151 8.09 -15.45 13.77
N VAL A 152 8.92 -14.57 13.21
CA VAL A 152 10.37 -14.77 13.05
C VAL A 152 11.12 -14.18 14.24
N PHE A 153 10.67 -13.02 14.69
CA PHE A 153 11.28 -12.30 15.80
C PHE A 153 10.20 -11.50 16.54
N GLU A 154 10.19 -11.59 17.86
CA GLU A 154 9.35 -10.75 18.70
C GLU A 154 10.07 -10.51 20.03
N ASN A 155 10.03 -9.27 20.50
CA ASN A 155 10.55 -8.91 21.82
C ASN A 155 9.84 -7.68 22.37
N PHE A 156 9.73 -7.62 23.70
CA PHE A 156 9.60 -6.33 24.38
C PHE A 156 10.90 -5.55 24.24
N VAL A 157 10.82 -4.22 24.28
CA VAL A 157 11.97 -3.36 24.06
C VAL A 157 12.11 -2.42 25.25
N ARG A 158 13.28 -2.42 25.88
CA ARG A 158 13.62 -1.42 26.91
C ARG A 158 14.09 -0.14 26.22
N PRO A 159 13.29 0.94 26.21
CA PRO A 159 13.62 2.16 25.49
C PRO A 159 14.81 2.88 26.14
N LEU A 160 15.52 3.69 25.36
CA LEU A 160 16.61 4.53 25.87
C LEU A 160 16.08 5.68 26.75
N LEU A 161 14.94 6.25 26.35
CA LEU A 161 14.26 7.30 27.10
C LEU A 161 13.36 6.68 28.18
N PRO A 162 13.22 7.31 29.36
CA PRO A 162 12.27 6.87 30.38
C PRO A 162 10.83 6.84 29.81
N VAL A 163 10.12 5.75 30.11
CA VAL A 163 8.70 5.62 29.76
C VAL A 163 7.86 6.32 30.82
N THR A 164 7.13 7.34 30.40
CA THR A 164 6.23 8.14 31.26
C THR A 164 4.77 7.80 31.04
N HIS A 165 4.41 7.18 29.91
CA HIS A 165 3.04 6.77 29.63
C HIS A 165 2.95 5.44 28.86
N TYR A 166 2.52 4.35 29.51
CA TYR A 166 2.49 3.02 28.89
C TYR A 166 1.40 2.81 27.83
N ARG A 167 0.40 3.69 27.79
CA ARG A 167 -0.77 3.59 26.88
C ARG A 167 -1.48 2.24 27.03
N TYR A 168 -1.61 1.79 28.27
CA TYR A 168 -2.01 0.42 28.62
C TYR A 168 -3.31 -0.03 27.95
N GLU A 169 -4.33 0.83 27.93
CA GLU A 169 -5.62 0.55 27.29
C GLU A 169 -5.49 0.13 25.82
N THR A 170 -4.44 0.61 25.14
CA THR A 170 -4.16 0.30 23.74
C THR A 170 -3.07 -0.76 23.59
N THR A 171 -2.00 -0.71 24.38
CA THR A 171 -0.80 -1.56 24.15
C THR A 171 -0.80 -2.83 25.00
N GLY A 172 -1.52 -2.85 26.12
CA GLY A 172 -1.43 -3.87 27.16
C GLY A 172 -0.05 -3.98 27.82
N ILE A 173 0.87 -3.03 27.57
CA ILE A 173 2.25 -3.10 28.08
C ILE A 173 2.29 -2.63 29.53
N ARG A 174 2.90 -3.47 30.38
CA ARG A 174 3.13 -3.16 31.81
C ARG A 174 4.61 -2.85 32.06
N PRO A 175 4.95 -2.02 33.07
CA PRO A 175 6.34 -1.66 33.42
C PRO A 175 7.29 -2.86 33.57
N GLU A 176 6.81 -3.94 34.18
CA GLU A 176 7.54 -5.18 34.39
C GLU A 176 7.99 -5.83 33.07
N TYR A 177 7.22 -5.71 31.99
CA TYR A 177 7.59 -6.27 30.69
C TYR A 177 8.77 -5.55 30.07
N LEU A 178 8.95 -4.25 30.37
CA LEU A 178 10.04 -3.43 29.82
C LEU A 178 11.30 -3.45 30.70
N ARG A 179 11.16 -3.77 32.00
CA ARG A 179 12.27 -3.82 32.96
C ARG A 179 13.31 -4.86 32.57
N ASP A 180 12.84 -6.07 32.25
CA ASP A 180 13.69 -7.22 31.93
C ASP A 180 13.91 -7.38 30.41
N ALA A 181 13.40 -6.44 29.62
CA ALA A 181 13.51 -6.47 28.17
C ALA A 181 14.92 -6.12 27.67
N PRO A 182 15.32 -6.68 26.50
CA PRO A 182 16.54 -6.26 25.82
C PRO A 182 16.49 -4.76 25.46
N THR A 183 17.66 -4.12 25.46
CA THR A 183 17.79 -2.72 25.03
C THR A 183 17.47 -2.56 23.55
N VAL A 184 17.05 -1.35 23.14
CA VAL A 184 16.85 -0.99 21.72
C VAL A 184 18.04 -1.43 20.86
N LYS A 185 19.29 -1.22 21.29
CA LYS A 185 20.49 -1.63 20.53
C LYS A 185 20.61 -3.15 20.32
N THR A 186 20.18 -3.95 21.28
CA THR A 186 20.18 -5.42 21.14
C THR A 186 19.07 -5.86 20.19
N VAL A 187 17.88 -5.28 20.34
CA VAL A 187 16.72 -5.52 19.48
C VAL A 187 17.01 -5.10 18.04
N GLN A 188 17.64 -3.94 17.84
CA GLN A 188 18.09 -3.43 16.54
C GLN A 188 18.98 -4.46 15.84
N ARG A 189 20.07 -4.92 16.49
CA ARG A 189 20.98 -5.90 15.88
C ARG A 189 20.30 -7.22 15.53
N GLN A 190 19.37 -7.68 16.38
CA GLN A 190 18.58 -8.88 16.11
C GLN A 190 17.59 -8.66 14.96
N GLY A 191 16.92 -7.51 14.92
CA GLY A 191 16.01 -7.11 13.85
C GLY A 191 16.73 -7.00 12.52
N GLU A 192 17.82 -6.24 12.45
CA GLU A 192 18.68 -6.12 11.27
C GLU A 192 19.15 -7.50 10.78
N GLY A 193 19.62 -8.39 11.66
CA GLY A 193 19.98 -9.75 11.26
C GLY A 193 18.83 -10.52 10.58
N ASN A 194 17.59 -10.29 11.02
CA ASN A 194 16.39 -10.85 10.41
C ASN A 194 15.92 -10.10 9.14
N LEU A 195 16.36 -8.87 8.88
CA LEU A 195 16.04 -8.18 7.62
C LEU A 195 17.10 -8.44 6.55
N LEU A 196 18.36 -8.48 6.95
CA LEU A 196 19.51 -8.52 6.05
C LEU A 196 19.87 -9.92 5.57
N ASN A 197 19.33 -10.98 6.19
CA ASN A 197 19.55 -12.37 5.76
C ASN A 197 21.05 -12.75 5.61
N GLY A 198 21.90 -12.24 6.52
CA GLY A 198 23.34 -12.47 6.48
C GLY A 198 24.15 -11.49 5.62
N GLU A 199 23.50 -10.51 4.99
CA GLU A 199 24.21 -9.43 4.32
C GLU A 199 24.78 -8.39 5.29
N GLN A 200 25.89 -7.78 4.89
CA GLN A 200 26.49 -6.69 5.64
C GLN A 200 25.77 -5.37 5.33
N PRO A 201 25.44 -4.54 6.34
CA PRO A 201 24.68 -3.30 6.17
C PRO A 201 25.19 -2.37 5.05
N TRP A 202 26.52 -2.29 4.87
CA TRP A 202 27.12 -1.41 3.86
C TRP A 202 26.98 -1.91 2.42
N LYS A 203 26.75 -3.22 2.19
CA LYS A 203 26.64 -3.81 0.84
C LYS A 203 25.25 -3.65 0.22
N ILE A 204 24.23 -3.44 1.05
CA ILE A 204 22.83 -3.34 0.62
C ILE A 204 22.65 -2.20 -0.39
N ARG A 205 23.38 -1.09 -0.23
CA ARG A 205 23.30 0.07 -1.13
C ARG A 205 23.82 -0.18 -2.55
N SER A 206 24.45 -1.33 -2.83
CA SER A 206 25.21 -1.55 -4.07
C SER A 206 24.76 -2.75 -4.92
N SER A 207 23.87 -3.64 -4.45
CA SER A 207 23.39 -4.78 -5.26
C SER A 207 22.02 -5.31 -4.81
N ARG A 208 21.29 -6.00 -5.72
CA ARG A 208 20.15 -6.89 -5.42
C ARG A 208 20.64 -8.10 -4.59
N GLY A 209 21.00 -7.81 -3.34
CA GLY A 209 21.52 -8.77 -2.38
C GLY A 209 20.45 -9.68 -1.78
N ALA A 210 20.84 -10.51 -0.81
CA ALA A 210 19.99 -11.42 -0.05
C ALA A 210 19.06 -10.74 0.97
N ALA A 211 19.13 -9.42 1.12
CA ALA A 211 18.25 -8.63 2.00
C ALA A 211 16.77 -8.81 1.62
N ARG A 212 15.90 -8.83 2.63
CA ARG A 212 14.48 -9.17 2.48
C ARG A 212 13.64 -7.93 2.13
N LEU A 213 12.55 -8.10 1.39
CA LEU A 213 11.54 -7.05 1.26
C LEU A 213 10.87 -6.82 2.62
N LEU A 214 10.75 -5.54 3.02
CA LEU A 214 10.18 -5.14 4.30
C LEU A 214 8.79 -4.52 4.09
N VAL A 215 7.76 -5.21 4.57
CA VAL A 215 6.37 -4.77 4.52
C VAL A 215 5.96 -4.16 5.87
N GLY A 216 5.13 -3.13 5.86
CA GLY A 216 4.56 -2.57 7.09
C GLY A 216 3.52 -1.48 6.82
N HIS A 217 3.22 -0.71 7.86
CA HIS A 217 2.29 0.42 7.80
C HIS A 217 2.84 1.60 8.60
N GLY A 218 3.39 2.60 7.92
CA GLY A 218 4.14 3.68 8.55
C GLY A 218 5.52 3.22 9.02
N LEU A 219 6.23 2.45 8.18
CA LEU A 219 7.53 1.85 8.47
C LEU A 219 8.57 2.86 8.94
N GLU A 220 8.52 4.09 8.42
CA GLU A 220 9.44 5.15 8.82
C GLU A 220 9.34 5.46 10.32
N HIS A 221 8.13 5.45 10.89
CA HIS A 221 7.92 5.66 12.32
C HIS A 221 8.46 4.49 13.15
N ASP A 222 8.18 3.26 12.73
CA ASP A 222 8.67 2.04 13.39
C ASP A 222 10.20 1.94 13.36
N LEU A 223 10.82 2.18 12.20
CA LEU A 223 12.26 2.10 11.99
C LEU A 223 13.00 3.17 12.80
N ASN A 224 12.48 4.41 12.81
CA ASN A 224 13.04 5.48 13.63
C ASN A 224 12.99 5.15 15.12
N ALA A 225 11.88 4.59 15.62
CA ALA A 225 11.75 4.18 17.02
C ALA A 225 12.71 3.05 17.42
N LEU A 226 13.16 2.25 16.45
CA LEU A 226 14.17 1.19 16.62
C LEU A 226 15.60 1.67 16.36
N GLY A 227 15.79 2.90 15.85
CA GLY A 227 17.09 3.41 15.43
C GLY A 227 17.67 2.68 14.21
N MET A 228 16.81 2.21 13.32
CA MET A 228 17.16 1.42 12.13
C MET A 228 16.92 2.21 10.85
N ASP A 229 17.78 2.01 9.86
CA ASP A 229 17.58 2.52 8.50
C ASP A 229 17.33 1.34 7.54
N TYR A 230 16.41 1.52 6.59
CA TYR A 230 16.15 0.51 5.57
C TYR A 230 16.02 1.10 4.16
N PRO A 231 16.63 0.50 3.11
CA PRO A 231 16.60 1.07 1.78
C PRO A 231 15.18 1.23 1.24
N ALA A 232 14.87 2.42 0.68
CA ALA A 232 13.54 2.75 0.19
C ALA A 232 13.01 1.75 -0.86
N TYR A 233 13.86 1.25 -1.75
CA TYR A 233 13.46 0.30 -2.80
C TYR A 233 13.08 -1.09 -2.25
N LEU A 234 13.47 -1.43 -1.01
CA LEU A 234 13.06 -2.67 -0.33
C LEU A 234 11.86 -2.48 0.60
N LYS A 235 11.46 -1.23 0.89
CA LYS A 235 10.28 -0.93 1.69
C LYS A 235 9.00 -1.11 0.88
N ARG A 236 7.98 -1.68 1.51
CA ARG A 236 6.61 -1.85 1.00
C ARG A 236 5.66 -1.34 2.07
N ASP A 237 5.54 -0.02 2.14
CA ASP A 237 4.74 0.65 3.14
C ASP A 237 3.29 0.84 2.66
N THR A 238 2.34 0.19 3.34
CA THR A 238 0.92 0.29 3.03
C THR A 238 0.32 1.67 3.34
N ALA A 239 0.98 2.49 4.16
CA ALA A 239 0.56 3.86 4.45
C ALA A 239 0.97 4.86 3.35
N GLU A 240 1.99 4.53 2.54
CA GLU A 240 2.51 5.38 1.48
C GLU A 240 2.16 4.88 0.07
N TYR A 241 1.75 3.62 -0.07
CA TYR A 241 1.46 3.02 -1.37
C TYR A 241 0.28 3.71 -2.07
N PRO A 242 0.47 4.36 -3.25
CA PRO A 242 -0.56 5.22 -3.84
C PRO A 242 -1.94 4.57 -4.07
N PRO A 243 -2.04 3.28 -4.45
CA PRO A 243 -3.33 2.60 -4.51
C PRO A 243 -4.10 2.54 -3.18
N LEU A 244 -3.42 2.62 -2.03
CA LEU A 244 -4.00 2.49 -0.69
C LEU A 244 -4.21 3.83 0.05
N VAL A 245 -3.62 4.93 -0.42
CA VAL A 245 -3.78 6.25 0.22
C VAL A 245 -5.09 6.93 -0.17
N LYS A 246 -5.50 7.92 0.63
CA LYS A 246 -6.73 8.69 0.38
C LYS A 246 -6.60 9.53 -0.89
N THR A 247 -7.73 9.71 -1.56
CA THR A 247 -7.85 10.50 -2.80
C THR A 247 -7.72 12.02 -2.59
N SER A 248 -7.85 12.52 -1.35
CA SER A 248 -7.87 13.96 -1.06
C SER A 248 -6.49 14.61 -1.22
N ALA A 249 -6.49 15.92 -1.54
CA ALA A 249 -5.29 16.67 -1.95
C ALA A 249 -4.16 16.78 -0.90
N ARG A 250 -4.42 16.41 0.36
CA ARG A 250 -3.36 16.07 1.31
C ARG A 250 -3.22 14.57 1.30
N LEU A 251 -2.07 14.08 0.85
CA LEU A 251 -1.65 12.68 0.78
C LEU A 251 -1.70 12.03 2.18
N MET A 252 -2.90 11.84 2.71
CA MET A 252 -3.13 11.30 4.05
C MET A 252 -3.28 9.79 3.92
N SER A 253 -2.52 9.07 4.74
CA SER A 253 -2.64 7.63 4.85
C SER A 253 -4.03 7.24 5.36
N ASN A 254 -4.54 6.13 4.84
CA ASN A 254 -5.63 5.43 5.50
C ASN A 254 -5.08 4.70 6.72
N SER A 255 -5.87 4.58 7.79
CA SER A 255 -5.44 3.75 8.92
C SER A 255 -5.38 2.29 8.52
N LEU A 256 -4.46 1.53 9.12
CA LEU A 256 -4.38 0.08 8.92
C LEU A 256 -5.72 -0.61 9.23
N ARG A 257 -6.44 -0.15 10.27
CA ARG A 257 -7.79 -0.64 10.60
C ARG A 257 -8.77 -0.46 9.44
N PHE A 258 -8.80 0.72 8.82
CA PHE A 258 -9.67 0.97 7.66
C PHE A 258 -9.29 0.11 6.45
N LEU A 259 -8.00 0.01 6.14
CA LEU A 259 -7.52 -0.79 5.00
C LEU A 259 -7.83 -2.28 5.21
N THR A 260 -7.63 -2.79 6.42
CA THR A 260 -7.92 -4.19 6.76
C THR A 260 -9.41 -4.48 6.60
N GLN A 261 -10.28 -3.64 7.15
CA GLN A 261 -11.72 -3.83 7.03
C GLN A 261 -12.19 -3.72 5.58
N SER A 262 -11.73 -2.71 4.84
CA SER A 262 -12.21 -2.42 3.48
C SER A 262 -11.63 -3.34 2.40
N CYS A 263 -10.43 -3.89 2.59
CA CYS A 263 -9.73 -4.71 1.57
C CYS A 263 -9.66 -6.20 1.94
N LEU A 264 -9.69 -6.54 3.23
CA LEU A 264 -9.52 -7.90 3.73
C LEU A 264 -10.77 -8.44 4.45
N GLY A 265 -11.66 -7.58 4.94
CA GLY A 265 -12.96 -7.95 5.49
C GLY A 265 -13.01 -8.20 6.99
N TYR A 266 -11.95 -7.91 7.74
CA TYR A 266 -11.94 -8.12 9.19
C TYR A 266 -11.40 -6.93 9.97
N GLU A 267 -11.80 -6.85 11.24
CA GLU A 267 -11.33 -5.83 12.16
C GLU A 267 -10.05 -6.26 12.89
N ILE A 268 -9.18 -5.29 13.14
CA ILE A 268 -7.97 -5.42 13.97
C ILE A 268 -7.99 -4.33 15.03
N GLN A 269 -7.03 -4.38 15.95
CA GLN A 269 -6.80 -3.31 16.93
C GLN A 269 -7.98 -3.10 17.88
N THR A 270 -8.71 -4.17 18.20
CA THR A 270 -9.78 -4.15 19.21
C THR A 270 -9.23 -4.54 20.58
N GLY A 271 -9.43 -3.70 21.60
CA GLY A 271 -8.85 -3.92 22.93
C GLY A 271 -7.33 -3.73 22.91
N HIS A 272 -6.60 -4.56 23.67
CA HIS A 272 -5.13 -4.53 23.67
C HIS A 272 -4.57 -4.99 22.33
N GLN A 273 -3.83 -4.11 21.69
CA GLN A 273 -3.29 -4.29 20.35
C GLN A 273 -1.95 -5.01 20.40
N HIS A 274 -1.82 -6.03 19.56
CA HIS A 274 -0.60 -6.81 19.44
C HIS A 274 0.11 -6.50 18.11
N PRO A 275 1.44 -6.27 18.08
CA PRO A 275 2.14 -5.92 16.85
C PRO A 275 2.04 -7.00 15.76
N TYR A 276 1.92 -8.28 16.16
CA TYR A 276 1.62 -9.39 15.25
C TYR A 276 0.40 -9.14 14.35
N GLU A 277 -0.71 -8.62 14.91
CA GLU A 277 -1.93 -8.39 14.12
C GLU A 277 -1.70 -7.36 13.02
N ASP A 278 -0.95 -6.31 13.33
CA ASP A 278 -0.61 -5.25 12.38
C ASP A 278 0.33 -5.80 11.29
N CYS A 279 1.33 -6.60 11.67
CA CYS A 279 2.24 -7.25 10.73
C CYS A 279 1.46 -8.13 9.73
N VAL A 280 0.53 -8.96 10.24
CA VAL A 280 -0.28 -9.84 9.39
C VAL A 280 -1.22 -9.03 8.49
N ALA A 281 -1.84 -7.97 9.01
CA ALA A 281 -2.69 -7.09 8.22
C ALA A 281 -1.91 -6.43 7.08
N ALA A 282 -0.74 -5.84 7.37
CA ALA A 282 0.12 -5.22 6.36
C ALA A 282 0.61 -6.25 5.33
N MET A 283 1.04 -7.44 5.76
CA MET A 283 1.45 -8.54 4.88
C MET A 283 0.32 -9.00 3.96
N ARG A 284 -0.90 -9.14 4.47
CA ARG A 284 -2.07 -9.54 3.67
C ARG A 284 -2.50 -8.45 2.68
N LEU A 285 -2.41 -7.18 3.06
CA LEU A 285 -2.60 -6.04 2.15
C LEU A 285 -1.56 -6.07 1.03
N TYR A 286 -0.28 -6.26 1.38
CA TYR A 286 0.80 -6.42 0.42
C TYR A 286 0.53 -7.55 -0.58
N LYS A 287 0.21 -8.75 -0.08
CA LYS A 287 -0.13 -9.90 -0.94
C LYS A 287 -1.34 -9.63 -1.83
N ARG A 288 -2.34 -8.88 -1.34
CA ARG A 288 -3.50 -8.46 -2.15
C ARG A 288 -3.08 -7.56 -3.30
N MET A 289 -2.24 -6.56 -3.02
CA MET A 289 -1.77 -5.63 -4.03
C MET A 289 -0.81 -6.30 -5.02
N ARG A 290 0.07 -7.18 -4.56
CA ARG A 290 0.95 -7.99 -5.43
C ARG A 290 0.15 -8.90 -6.36
N ALA A 291 -0.94 -9.48 -5.88
CA ALA A 291 -1.81 -10.34 -6.70
C ALA A 291 -2.74 -9.55 -7.66
N MET A 292 -2.70 -8.21 -7.66
CA MET A 292 -3.56 -7.40 -8.50
C MET A 292 -3.18 -7.58 -9.98
N ARG A 293 -4.18 -7.92 -10.80
CA ARG A 293 -3.99 -8.11 -12.23
C ARG A 293 -4.21 -6.80 -12.96
N HIS A 294 -3.12 -6.18 -13.39
CA HIS A 294 -3.14 -5.09 -14.34
C HIS A 294 -3.13 -5.68 -15.75
N GLY A 295 -4.15 -5.41 -16.56
CA GLY A 295 -4.25 -5.97 -17.93
C GLY A 295 -2.96 -5.69 -18.70
N GLN A 296 -2.31 -6.73 -19.23
CA GLN A 296 -0.99 -6.60 -19.85
C GLN A 296 -1.01 -5.57 -20.98
N PRO A 297 -0.01 -4.66 -21.07
CA PRO A 297 0.27 -4.00 -22.32
C PRO A 297 0.67 -5.08 -23.33
N LYS A 298 -0.02 -5.12 -24.48
CA LYS A 298 0.46 -5.86 -25.65
C LYS A 298 1.73 -5.17 -26.13
N ASN A 299 2.88 -5.57 -25.60
CA ASN A 299 4.22 -5.59 -26.20
C ASN A 299 5.26 -5.56 -25.10
N GLY A 300 6.07 -6.62 -25.04
CA GLY A 300 7.26 -6.68 -24.22
C GLY A 300 8.29 -5.66 -24.70
N GLY A 301 8.79 -4.86 -23.77
CA GLY A 301 10.01 -4.08 -23.92
C GLY A 301 10.79 -4.25 -22.63
N GLU A 302 11.88 -5.02 -22.70
CA GLU A 302 12.90 -5.12 -21.66
C GLU A 302 13.48 -3.73 -21.37
N GLY A 303 13.79 -3.44 -20.11
CA GLY A 303 14.40 -2.16 -19.75
C GLY A 303 14.46 -1.90 -18.25
N ASP A 304 15.53 -2.42 -17.67
CA ASP A 304 16.10 -2.23 -16.33
C ASP A 304 16.18 -0.77 -15.86
N GLY A 305 16.28 -0.57 -14.54
CA GLY A 305 16.90 0.63 -13.98
C GLY A 305 15.97 1.72 -13.41
N CYS A 306 16.05 1.86 -12.10
CA CYS A 306 15.59 2.98 -11.29
C CYS A 306 16.09 4.35 -11.81
N ALA A 307 15.25 5.07 -12.54
CA ALA A 307 15.20 6.54 -12.59
C ALA A 307 13.90 6.94 -13.32
N ALA A 308 12.90 7.35 -12.57
CA ALA A 308 11.64 7.85 -13.09
C ALA A 308 11.85 9.17 -13.85
N VAL A 309 12.09 9.10 -15.16
CA VAL A 309 11.77 10.22 -16.04
C VAL A 309 10.32 10.02 -16.48
N ALA A 310 9.42 10.62 -15.71
CA ALA A 310 8.01 10.59 -15.97
C ALA A 310 7.69 11.44 -17.20
N PHE A 311 7.01 10.84 -18.18
CA PHE A 311 6.80 11.37 -19.53
C PHE A 311 8.10 11.64 -20.32
N PRO A 312 8.23 11.19 -21.57
CA PRO A 312 9.39 11.55 -22.39
C PRO A 312 9.52 13.07 -22.49
N ALA A 313 10.75 13.60 -22.46
CA ALA A 313 11.05 15.02 -22.66
C ALA A 313 10.77 15.46 -24.11
N ARG A 314 9.51 15.39 -24.53
CA ARG A 314 9.00 15.87 -25.81
C ARG A 314 8.51 17.30 -25.69
N ARG A 315 8.66 18.06 -26.77
CA ARG A 315 8.18 19.44 -26.82
C ARG A 315 6.65 19.45 -26.71
N GLN A 316 6.10 20.45 -26.03
CA GLN A 316 4.64 20.62 -25.84
C GLN A 316 3.85 20.45 -27.16
N ARG A 317 4.33 21.09 -28.23
CA ARG A 317 3.72 21.04 -29.58
C ARG A 317 3.68 19.63 -30.20
N GLU A 318 4.61 18.74 -29.82
CA GLU A 318 4.63 17.36 -30.30
C GLU A 318 3.56 16.53 -29.59
N LEU A 319 3.38 16.74 -28.28
CA LEU A 319 2.37 16.04 -27.48
C LEU A 319 0.93 16.46 -27.84
N GLU A 320 0.72 17.74 -28.14
CA GLU A 320 -0.59 18.26 -28.55
C GLU A 320 -1.08 17.72 -29.90
N ARG A 321 -0.19 17.11 -30.69
CA ARG A 321 -0.53 16.44 -31.96
C ARG A 321 -0.90 14.96 -31.77
N MET A 322 -0.71 14.41 -30.58
CA MET A 322 -0.96 12.99 -30.30
C MET A 322 -2.40 12.79 -29.83
N SER A 323 -2.93 11.61 -30.12
CA SER A 323 -4.22 11.17 -29.59
C SER A 323 -4.15 10.90 -28.07
N PRO A 324 -5.28 10.99 -27.34
CA PRO A 324 -5.34 10.65 -25.93
C PRO A 324 -4.84 9.24 -25.60
N GLU A 325 -5.07 8.27 -26.49
CA GLU A 325 -4.62 6.89 -26.38
C GLU A 325 -3.09 6.79 -26.49
N GLU A 326 -2.49 7.51 -27.43
CA GLU A 326 -1.02 7.56 -27.56
C GLU A 326 -0.38 8.25 -26.36
N LEU A 327 -0.96 9.35 -25.85
CA LEU A 327 -0.51 10.00 -24.62
C LEU A 327 -0.54 9.05 -23.42
N LEU A 328 -1.57 8.21 -23.31
CA LEU A 328 -1.66 7.19 -22.26
C LEU A 328 -0.61 6.10 -22.43
N SER A 329 -0.35 5.65 -23.66
CA SER A 329 0.61 4.57 -23.94
C SER A 329 2.06 4.93 -23.56
N MET A 330 2.41 6.22 -23.58
CA MET A 330 3.74 6.71 -23.19
C MET A 330 3.86 7.04 -21.70
N SER A 331 2.73 7.13 -20.99
CA SER A 331 2.69 7.50 -19.59
C SER A 331 3.19 6.35 -18.72
N LYS A 332 4.05 6.66 -17.74
CA LYS A 332 4.59 5.71 -16.77
C LYS A 332 4.07 6.05 -15.37
N PRO A 333 3.86 5.04 -14.50
CA PRO A 333 3.47 5.29 -13.12
C PRO A 333 4.55 6.10 -12.38
N ASP A 334 4.12 6.94 -11.44
CA ASP A 334 4.98 7.66 -10.49
C ASP A 334 5.33 6.83 -9.25
N TYR A 335 5.00 5.53 -9.25
CA TYR A 335 5.26 4.62 -8.14
C TYR A 335 5.60 3.20 -8.63
N HIS A 336 6.31 2.44 -7.79
CA HIS A 336 6.59 1.03 -8.03
C HIS A 336 5.37 0.18 -7.66
N CYS A 337 4.72 -0.43 -8.65
CA CYS A 337 3.56 -1.29 -8.42
C CYS A 337 4.00 -2.64 -7.85
N TRP A 338 3.41 -3.06 -6.74
CA TRP A 338 3.82 -4.30 -6.05
C TRP A 338 3.50 -5.57 -6.84
N CYS A 339 2.70 -5.51 -7.90
CA CYS A 339 2.53 -6.64 -8.84
C CYS A 339 3.81 -6.98 -9.63
N LEU A 340 4.81 -6.09 -9.59
CA LEU A 340 6.12 -6.24 -10.23
C LEU A 340 7.17 -6.81 -9.27
N ASP A 341 6.79 -7.13 -8.03
CA ASP A 341 7.67 -7.84 -7.10
C ASP A 341 7.71 -9.33 -7.47
N ASP A 342 8.93 -9.89 -7.52
CA ASP A 342 9.21 -11.29 -7.89
C ASP A 342 8.80 -12.32 -6.82
#